data_AF-A0A9E7F1R7-F1
#
_entry.id   AF-A0A9E7F1R7-F1
#
_cell.length_a   1.000
_cell.length_b   1.000
_cell.length_c   1.000
_cell.angle_alpha   90.00
_cell.angle_beta   90.00
_cell.angle_gamma   90.00
#
_symmetry.space_group_name_H-M   'P 1'
#
loop_
_entity.id
_entity.type
_entity.pdbx_description
1 polymer ?
#
loop_
_entity_poly.entity_id
_entity_poly.type
_entity_poly.pdbx_seq_one_letter_code
_entity_poly.pdbx_strand_id
1 'polypeptide(L)'
;FAQQGYEIPREATGRIVCANCHLANKPVDIEVPQAVLPDTVFEAVVRIPYDKQLKQVLANGKKGALNVGAVLILPDGFELAPLDRISPELKEKIGNLSFQSYRPNKRNIIVIGPVPGQKYSEIIFPILSPEPAMKKDVHFLKYPIYIGGNRGRGQIYHDGSKSNNTVYNATSVGIVSRIVRKEKGGYEITIVDVSYGHQVVDIIPPGPKPLVS
;
A
#
# COMPACT_ATOMS: atom_id res chain seq x y z
N PHE A 1 6.82 -5.61 4.04
CA PHE A 1 6.33 -5.34 5.41
C PHE A 1 5.09 -6.13 5.76
N ALA A 2 3.94 -5.97 5.09
CA ALA A 2 2.72 -6.73 5.41
C ALA A 2 2.99 -8.24 5.49
N GLN A 3 3.63 -8.81 4.45
CA GLN A 3 4.06 -10.21 4.46
C GLN A 3 4.92 -10.57 5.67
N GLN A 4 5.82 -9.73 6.19
CA GLN A 4 6.63 -10.12 7.35
C GLN A 4 5.87 -10.00 8.68
N GLY A 5 4.98 -9.01 8.80
CA GLY A 5 4.33 -8.66 10.07
C GLY A 5 2.98 -9.31 10.31
N TYR A 6 2.32 -9.82 9.27
CA TYR A 6 0.95 -10.35 9.37
C TYR A 6 0.81 -11.64 8.59
N GLU A 7 0.30 -12.68 9.24
CA GLU A 7 0.08 -13.97 8.58
C GLU A 7 -1.10 -13.92 7.60
N ILE A 8 -2.13 -13.14 7.92
CA ILE A 8 -3.29 -12.90 7.07
C ILE A 8 -3.40 -11.39 6.85
N PRO A 9 -3.49 -10.90 5.60
CA PRO A 9 -3.51 -9.47 5.32
C PRO A 9 -4.86 -8.79 5.55
N ARG A 10 -5.92 -9.55 5.82
CA ARG A 10 -7.27 -9.07 6.12
C ARG A 10 -7.66 -9.49 7.53
N GLU A 11 -7.89 -8.50 8.38
CA GLU A 11 -8.33 -8.69 9.75
C GLU A 11 -9.79 -9.19 9.78
N ALA A 12 -10.23 -9.71 10.93
CA ALA A 12 -11.62 -10.18 11.11
C ALA A 12 -12.66 -9.06 10.89
N THR A 13 -12.25 -7.80 11.12
CA THR A 13 -13.03 -6.58 10.84
C THR A 13 -13.22 -6.32 9.35
N GLY A 14 -12.51 -7.04 8.48
CA GLY A 14 -12.44 -6.81 7.05
C GLY A 14 -11.41 -5.75 6.61
N ARG A 15 -10.77 -5.06 7.55
CA ARG A 15 -9.69 -4.11 7.27
C ARG A 15 -8.45 -4.83 6.75
N ILE A 16 -7.80 -4.24 5.75
CA ILE A 16 -6.52 -4.73 5.23
C ILE A 16 -5.37 -4.06 5.99
N VAL A 17 -4.38 -4.86 6.40
CA VAL A 17 -3.28 -4.46 7.29
C VAL A 17 -2.40 -3.33 6.74
N CYS A 18 -2.45 -3.06 5.43
CA CYS A 18 -1.82 -1.90 4.80
C CYS A 18 -2.26 -0.59 5.49
N ALA A 19 -3.51 -0.53 5.95
CA ALA A 19 -4.09 0.63 6.63
C ALA A 19 -3.47 0.90 8.01
N ASN A 20 -2.64 0.01 8.57
CA ASN A 20 -1.95 0.25 9.84
C ASN A 20 -0.75 1.21 9.66
N CYS A 21 -0.23 1.31 8.43
CA CYS A 21 0.86 2.22 8.08
C CYS A 21 0.46 3.31 7.09
N HIS A 22 -0.52 3.03 6.21
CA HIS A 22 -1.07 3.95 5.23
C HIS A 22 -2.41 4.48 5.73
N LEU A 23 -2.35 5.58 6.49
CA LEU A 23 -3.46 6.06 7.33
C LEU A 23 -4.51 6.86 6.55
N ALA A 24 -4.11 7.44 5.41
CA ALA A 24 -5.03 8.19 4.56
C ALA A 24 -5.89 7.25 3.72
N ASN A 25 -7.21 7.47 3.72
CA ASN A 25 -8.13 6.72 2.87
C ASN A 25 -8.26 7.38 1.48
N LYS A 26 -8.10 6.56 0.43
CA LYS A 26 -8.34 6.92 -0.97
C LYS A 26 -8.98 5.73 -1.70
N PRO A 27 -9.83 5.97 -2.70
CA PRO A 27 -10.53 4.90 -3.40
C PRO A 27 -9.57 4.02 -4.21
N VAL A 28 -9.94 2.74 -4.28
CA VAL A 28 -9.42 1.73 -5.21
C VAL A 28 -10.65 1.13 -5.89
N ASP A 29 -10.52 0.78 -7.16
CA ASP A 29 -11.58 0.18 -7.95
C ASP A 29 -11.12 -1.18 -8.50
N ILE A 30 -12.05 -2.10 -8.65
CA ILE A 30 -11.81 -3.45 -9.16
C ILE A 30 -12.92 -3.84 -10.14
N GLU A 31 -12.52 -4.29 -11.32
CA GLU A 31 -13.41 -4.78 -12.36
C GLU A 31 -13.06 -6.24 -12.64
N VAL A 32 -14.08 -7.10 -12.58
CA VAL A 32 -13.98 -8.54 -12.84
C VAL A 32 -15.17 -8.99 -13.67
N PRO A 33 -15.07 -10.09 -14.44
CA PRO A 33 -16.22 -10.68 -15.11
C PRO A 33 -17.33 -11.03 -14.11
N GLN A 34 -18.57 -10.93 -14.55
CA GLN A 34 -19.74 -11.31 -13.74
C GLN A 34 -19.69 -12.78 -13.30
N ALA A 35 -19.22 -13.66 -14.19
CA ALA A 35 -19.07 -15.09 -13.96
C ALA A 35 -17.88 -15.62 -14.76
N VAL A 36 -17.28 -16.69 -14.27
CA VAL A 36 -16.16 -17.39 -14.92
C VAL A 36 -16.43 -18.89 -14.91
N LEU A 37 -16.02 -19.58 -15.96
CA LEU A 37 -16.07 -21.04 -16.02
C LEU A 37 -14.91 -21.64 -15.19
N PRO A 38 -14.99 -22.92 -14.81
CA PRO A 38 -13.86 -23.66 -14.24
C PRO A 38 -12.63 -23.67 -15.15
N ASP A 39 -11.44 -23.83 -14.56
CA ASP A 39 -10.14 -23.93 -15.25
C ASP A 39 -9.94 -22.88 -16.37
N THR A 40 -10.37 -21.65 -16.11
CA THR A 40 -10.36 -20.57 -17.09
C THR A 40 -9.56 -19.39 -16.56
N VAL A 41 -8.70 -18.82 -17.41
CA VAL A 41 -7.96 -17.59 -17.10
C VAL A 41 -8.85 -16.38 -17.37
N PHE A 42 -8.94 -15.47 -16.41
CA PHE A 42 -9.67 -14.21 -16.54
C PHE A 42 -8.86 -13.03 -15.99
N GLU A 43 -9.25 -11.83 -16.42
CA GLU A 43 -8.63 -10.57 -15.99
C GLU A 43 -9.36 -10.03 -14.76
N ALA A 44 -8.63 -9.77 -13.67
CA ALA A 44 -9.09 -8.90 -12.59
C ALA A 44 -8.35 -7.56 -12.68
N VAL A 45 -9.07 -6.51 -13.04
CA VAL A 45 -8.50 -5.19 -13.34
C VAL A 45 -8.61 -4.30 -12.10
N VAL A 46 -7.47 -3.91 -11.53
CA VAL A 46 -7.42 -3.06 -10.34
C VAL A 46 -6.95 -1.66 -10.73
N ARG A 47 -7.76 -0.64 -10.43
CA ARG A 47 -7.44 0.77 -10.69
C ARG A 47 -7.10 1.49 -9.39
N ILE A 48 -5.97 2.19 -9.36
CA ILE A 48 -5.51 2.97 -8.20
C ILE A 48 -5.42 4.45 -8.62
N PRO A 49 -6.55 5.17 -8.72
CA PRO A 49 -6.61 6.46 -9.39
C PRO A 49 -6.04 7.59 -8.53
N TYR A 50 -5.07 8.35 -9.04
CA TYR A 50 -4.58 9.56 -8.38
C TYR A 50 -4.23 10.64 -9.39
N ASP A 51 -4.20 11.89 -8.93
CA ASP A 51 -3.72 12.99 -9.76
C ASP A 51 -2.21 12.86 -10.00
N LYS A 52 -1.87 12.56 -11.25
CA LYS A 52 -0.51 12.31 -11.74
C LYS A 52 0.39 13.55 -11.70
N GLN A 53 -0.17 14.76 -11.53
CA GLN A 53 0.61 15.98 -11.34
C GLN A 53 1.15 16.13 -9.91
N LEU A 54 0.53 15.44 -8.93
CA LEU A 54 0.94 15.50 -7.54
C LEU A 54 2.27 14.78 -7.31
N LYS A 55 3.11 15.40 -6.49
CA LYS A 55 4.37 14.84 -6.01
C LYS A 55 4.30 14.60 -4.50
N GLN A 56 4.93 13.54 -4.04
CA GLN A 56 5.06 13.20 -2.62
C GLN A 56 6.46 13.53 -2.09
N VAL A 57 6.59 13.61 -0.76
CA VAL A 57 7.89 13.69 -0.09
C VAL A 57 8.58 12.32 -0.13
N LEU A 58 9.77 12.26 -0.72
CA LEU A 58 10.61 11.07 -0.73
C LEU A 58 11.38 10.93 0.59
N ALA A 59 12.05 9.79 0.80
CA ALA A 59 12.84 9.54 2.01
C ALA A 59 13.93 10.59 2.25
N ASN A 60 14.45 11.21 1.19
CA ASN A 60 15.45 12.29 1.26
C ASN A 60 14.85 13.70 1.45
N GLY A 61 13.53 13.83 1.64
CA GLY A 61 12.82 15.11 1.80
C GLY A 61 12.49 15.85 0.50
N LYS A 62 13.02 15.43 -0.66
CA LYS A 62 12.68 16.04 -1.95
C LYS A 62 11.30 15.59 -2.43
N LYS A 63 10.68 16.38 -3.30
CA LYS A 63 9.41 16.01 -3.96
C LYS A 63 9.66 15.09 -5.15
N GLY A 64 8.94 13.99 -5.25
CA GLY A 64 9.05 13.01 -6.33
C GLY A 64 7.74 12.31 -6.67
N ALA A 65 7.80 11.42 -7.67
CA ALA A 65 6.64 10.68 -8.14
C ALA A 65 6.10 9.66 -7.11
N LEU A 66 4.86 9.23 -7.32
CA LEU A 66 4.21 8.21 -6.51
C LEU A 66 4.45 6.82 -7.11
N ASN A 67 4.67 5.85 -6.22
CA ASN A 67 4.59 4.43 -6.55
C ASN A 67 3.24 3.90 -6.07
N VAL A 68 2.81 2.81 -6.69
CA VAL A 68 1.59 2.10 -6.32
C VAL A 68 1.91 0.64 -5.97
N GLY A 69 0.98 -0.01 -5.28
CA GLY A 69 1.01 -1.43 -4.99
C GLY A 69 -0.37 -1.91 -4.57
N ALA A 70 -0.58 -3.22 -4.62
CA ALA A 70 -1.86 -3.81 -4.29
C ALA A 70 -1.73 -5.21 -3.67
N VAL A 71 -2.77 -5.61 -2.94
CA VAL A 71 -3.01 -6.97 -2.46
C VAL A 71 -4.41 -7.40 -2.86
N LEU A 72 -4.51 -8.45 -3.67
CA LEU A 72 -5.75 -9.07 -4.11
C LEU A 72 -5.95 -10.37 -3.34
N ILE A 73 -7.10 -10.50 -2.67
CA ILE A 73 -7.46 -11.65 -1.85
C ILE A 73 -8.59 -12.38 -2.55
N LEU A 74 -8.27 -13.54 -3.10
CA LEU A 74 -9.19 -14.40 -3.83
C LEU A 74 -9.72 -15.53 -2.93
N PRO A 75 -10.83 -16.17 -3.30
CA PRO A 75 -11.30 -17.38 -2.67
C PRO A 75 -10.26 -18.50 -2.78
N ASP A 76 -10.33 -19.49 -1.89
CA ASP A 76 -9.44 -20.63 -1.96
C ASP A 76 -9.62 -21.40 -3.28
N GLY A 77 -8.51 -21.93 -3.80
CA GLY A 77 -8.46 -22.64 -5.09
C GLY A 77 -8.17 -21.75 -6.29
N PHE A 78 -8.49 -20.45 -6.24
CA PHE A 78 -8.04 -19.47 -7.24
C PHE A 78 -6.57 -19.16 -7.04
N GLU A 79 -5.85 -18.93 -8.13
CA GLU A 79 -4.43 -18.58 -8.09
C GLU A 79 -4.03 -17.73 -9.31
N LEU A 80 -2.80 -17.23 -9.30
CA LEU A 80 -2.23 -16.56 -10.46
C LEU A 80 -2.12 -17.58 -11.62
N ALA A 81 -2.56 -17.18 -12.81
CA ALA A 81 -2.43 -18.04 -13.98
C ALA A 81 -0.95 -18.35 -14.29
N PRO A 82 -0.61 -19.61 -14.60
CA PRO A 82 0.75 -19.96 -14.97
C PRO A 82 1.09 -19.37 -16.35
N LEU A 83 2.37 -19.11 -16.60
CA LEU A 83 2.84 -18.33 -17.76
C LEU A 83 2.44 -18.91 -19.12
N ASP A 84 2.28 -20.23 -19.20
CA ASP A 84 1.86 -20.98 -20.39
C ASP A 84 0.36 -20.86 -20.68
N ARG A 85 -0.45 -20.50 -19.68
CA ARG A 85 -1.90 -20.27 -19.81
C ARG A 85 -2.26 -18.81 -20.08
N ILE A 86 -1.29 -17.90 -20.03
CA ILE A 86 -1.49 -16.47 -20.30
C ILE A 86 -1.36 -16.22 -21.81
N SER A 87 -2.40 -15.67 -22.44
CA SER A 87 -2.36 -15.33 -23.85
C SER A 87 -1.30 -14.26 -24.16
N PRO A 88 -0.72 -14.21 -25.38
CA PRO A 88 0.25 -13.18 -25.76
C PRO A 88 -0.28 -11.76 -25.55
N GLU A 89 -1.55 -11.53 -25.88
CA GLU A 89 -2.25 -10.25 -25.69
C GLU A 89 -2.30 -9.83 -24.22
N LEU A 90 -2.66 -10.76 -23.33
CA LEU A 90 -2.72 -10.48 -21.90
C LEU A 90 -1.31 -10.26 -21.31
N LYS A 91 -0.31 -11.00 -21.81
CA LYS A 91 1.09 -10.82 -21.42
C LYS A 91 1.61 -9.43 -21.78
N GLU A 92 1.24 -8.91 -22.94
CA GLU A 92 1.58 -7.53 -23.34
C GLU A 92 0.93 -6.49 -22.43
N LYS A 93 -0.37 -6.64 -22.11
CA LYS A 93 -1.08 -5.75 -21.18
C LYS A 93 -0.45 -5.72 -19.78
N ILE A 94 -0.07 -6.88 -19.25
CA ILE A 94 0.61 -7.00 -17.95
C ILE A 94 2.00 -6.36 -18.00
N GLY A 95 2.70 -6.51 -19.12
CA GLY A 95 4.06 -6.03 -19.31
C GLY A 95 5.03 -6.67 -18.31
N ASN A 96 5.90 -5.84 -17.72
CA ASN A 96 6.97 -6.31 -16.82
C ASN A 96 6.55 -6.37 -15.33
N LEU A 97 5.25 -6.48 -15.06
CA LEU A 97 4.75 -6.59 -13.71
C LEU A 97 5.06 -7.97 -13.13
N SER A 98 5.54 -8.00 -11.89
CA SER A 98 5.83 -9.23 -11.15
C SER A 98 4.84 -9.37 -10.00
N PHE A 99 4.09 -10.46 -10.04
CA PHE A 99 3.14 -10.84 -9.00
C PHE A 99 3.78 -11.86 -8.07
N GLN A 100 3.44 -11.79 -6.79
CA GLN A 100 3.93 -12.73 -5.78
C GLN A 100 2.77 -13.23 -4.95
N SER A 101 2.80 -14.50 -4.55
CA SER A 101 1.90 -14.98 -3.51
C SER A 101 2.29 -14.36 -2.16
N TYR A 102 1.31 -14.06 -1.33
CA TYR A 102 1.52 -13.47 -0.01
C TYR A 102 2.39 -14.37 0.89
N ARG A 103 2.18 -15.69 0.76
CA ARG A 103 2.98 -16.77 1.36
C ARG A 103 3.13 -17.90 0.35
N PRO A 104 4.15 -18.77 0.48
CA PRO A 104 4.24 -20.00 -0.31
C PRO A 104 2.96 -20.86 -0.29
N ASN A 105 2.28 -20.90 0.86
CA ASN A 105 1.06 -21.70 1.08
C ASN A 105 -0.25 -20.91 0.86
N LYS A 106 -0.18 -19.62 0.49
CA LYS A 106 -1.36 -18.75 0.27
C LYS A 106 -1.35 -18.22 -1.16
N ARG A 107 -1.58 -19.11 -2.12
CA ARG A 107 -1.53 -18.81 -3.55
C ARG A 107 -2.69 -17.92 -4.03
N ASN A 108 -3.82 -17.97 -3.33
CA ASN A 108 -5.01 -17.16 -3.58
C ASN A 108 -4.86 -15.70 -3.12
N ILE A 109 -3.79 -15.36 -2.41
CA ILE A 109 -3.51 -13.99 -2.00
C ILE A 109 -2.32 -13.49 -2.80
N ILE A 110 -2.56 -12.52 -3.68
CA ILE A 110 -1.58 -12.04 -4.64
C ILE A 110 -1.20 -10.61 -4.29
N VAL A 111 0.10 -10.34 -4.25
CA VAL A 111 0.69 -9.03 -3.94
C VAL A 111 1.49 -8.52 -5.12
N ILE A 112 1.44 -7.21 -5.34
CA ILE A 112 2.28 -6.52 -6.31
C ILE A 112 2.74 -5.17 -5.79
N GLY A 113 3.94 -4.78 -6.20
CA GLY A 113 4.52 -3.47 -5.93
C GLY A 113 5.72 -3.52 -4.99
N PRO A 114 6.40 -2.38 -4.81
CA PRO A 114 6.07 -1.08 -5.39
C PRO A 114 6.40 -1.00 -6.90
N VAL A 115 5.52 -0.39 -7.69
CA VAL A 115 5.74 -0.09 -9.12
C VAL A 115 5.46 1.39 -9.43
N PRO A 116 6.04 1.98 -10.51
CA PRO A 116 5.82 3.37 -10.85
C PRO A 116 4.35 3.68 -11.15
N GLY A 117 3.71 4.54 -10.34
CA GLY A 117 2.28 4.84 -10.45
C GLY A 117 1.90 5.59 -11.72
N GLN A 118 2.84 6.33 -12.31
CA GLN A 118 2.61 7.06 -13.56
C GLN A 118 2.30 6.09 -14.71
N LYS A 119 3.03 4.96 -14.74
CA LYS A 119 2.95 3.91 -15.75
C LYS A 119 1.83 2.91 -15.43
N TYR A 120 1.68 2.54 -14.16
CA TYR A 120 0.78 1.48 -13.72
C TYR A 120 -0.36 2.02 -12.86
N SER A 121 -1.20 2.90 -13.43
CA SER A 121 -2.44 3.34 -12.74
C SER A 121 -3.53 2.26 -12.74
N GLU A 122 -3.43 1.33 -13.68
CA GLU A 122 -4.26 0.14 -13.80
C GLU A 122 -3.33 -1.09 -13.78
N ILE A 123 -3.74 -2.11 -13.03
CA ILE A 123 -2.99 -3.35 -12.85
C ILE A 123 -3.93 -4.51 -13.16
N ILE A 124 -3.57 -5.32 -14.15
CA ILE A 124 -4.36 -6.47 -14.58
C ILE A 124 -3.75 -7.73 -13.96
N PHE A 125 -4.52 -8.41 -13.12
CA PHE A 125 -4.14 -9.67 -12.52
C PHE A 125 -4.68 -10.83 -13.39
N PRO A 126 -3.82 -11.69 -13.94
CA PRO A 126 -4.25 -12.90 -14.64
C PRO A 126 -4.60 -13.99 -13.63
N ILE A 127 -5.89 -14.26 -13.44
CA ILE A 127 -6.36 -15.21 -12.43
C ILE A 127 -6.84 -16.49 -13.10
N LEU A 128 -6.42 -17.64 -12.58
CA LEU A 128 -6.95 -18.95 -12.98
C LEU A 128 -8.04 -19.38 -11.99
N SER A 129 -9.23 -19.68 -12.51
CA SER A 129 -10.31 -20.27 -11.72
C SER A 129 -10.01 -21.74 -11.40
N PRO A 130 -10.44 -22.24 -10.22
CA PRO A 130 -10.29 -23.64 -9.85
C PRO A 130 -11.19 -24.56 -10.69
N GLU A 131 -10.88 -25.87 -10.64
CA GLU A 131 -11.72 -26.94 -11.21
C GLU A 131 -12.38 -27.75 -10.07
N PRO A 132 -13.66 -27.51 -9.74
CA PRO A 132 -14.39 -28.25 -8.70
C PRO A 132 -14.42 -29.76 -8.91
N ALA A 133 -14.36 -30.25 -10.16
CA ALA A 133 -14.29 -31.69 -10.43
C ALA A 133 -13.00 -32.34 -9.88
N MET A 134 -11.93 -31.55 -9.75
CA MET A 134 -10.61 -32.00 -9.29
C MET A 134 -10.31 -31.57 -7.84
N LYS A 135 -10.96 -30.51 -7.34
CA LYS A 135 -10.75 -29.95 -6.00
C LYS A 135 -12.05 -30.02 -5.18
N LYS A 136 -12.14 -31.00 -4.27
CA LYS A 136 -13.36 -31.27 -3.47
C LYS A 136 -13.80 -30.11 -2.57
N ASP A 137 -12.86 -29.27 -2.15
CA ASP A 137 -13.12 -28.14 -1.23
C ASP A 137 -13.61 -26.87 -1.95
N VAL A 138 -13.78 -26.92 -3.28
CA VAL A 138 -14.27 -25.82 -4.09
C VAL A 138 -15.64 -26.17 -4.66
N HIS A 139 -16.58 -25.23 -4.58
CA HIS A 139 -17.95 -25.42 -5.06
C HIS A 139 -18.38 -24.32 -6.04
N PHE A 140 -19.44 -24.58 -6.81
CA PHE A 140 -20.08 -23.56 -7.65
C PHE A 140 -20.95 -22.64 -6.79
N LEU A 141 -20.39 -21.51 -6.39
CA LEU A 141 -21.06 -20.51 -5.56
C LEU A 141 -20.64 -19.11 -5.98
N LYS A 142 -21.36 -18.10 -5.48
CA LYS A 142 -20.92 -16.71 -5.57
C LYS A 142 -19.87 -16.45 -4.50
N TYR A 143 -18.67 -16.07 -4.93
CA TYR A 143 -17.56 -15.79 -4.03
C TYR A 143 -17.23 -14.30 -3.94
N PRO A 144 -16.82 -13.81 -2.76
CA PRO A 144 -16.28 -12.46 -2.62
C PRO A 144 -14.81 -12.41 -3.04
N ILE A 145 -14.40 -11.25 -3.57
CA ILE A 145 -13.00 -10.88 -3.80
C ILE A 145 -12.73 -9.60 -3.02
N TYR A 146 -11.58 -9.50 -2.35
CA TYR A 146 -11.19 -8.30 -1.62
C TYR A 146 -9.92 -7.71 -2.19
N ILE A 147 -9.85 -6.38 -2.25
CA ILE A 147 -8.71 -5.65 -2.79
C ILE A 147 -8.23 -4.59 -1.80
N GLY A 148 -6.91 -4.49 -1.65
CA GLY A 148 -6.25 -3.35 -1.02
C GLY A 148 -5.31 -2.70 -2.01
N GLY A 149 -5.48 -1.41 -2.29
CA GLY A 149 -4.60 -0.62 -3.14
C GLY A 149 -3.93 0.50 -2.35
N ASN A 150 -2.66 0.77 -2.63
CA ASN A 150 -1.93 1.89 -2.05
C ASN A 150 -1.26 2.74 -3.13
N ARG A 151 -1.15 4.05 -2.87
CA ARG A 151 -0.30 4.97 -3.61
C ARG A 151 0.47 5.88 -2.67
N GLY A 152 1.74 6.10 -2.97
CA GLY A 152 2.63 6.90 -2.13
C GLY A 152 3.12 6.18 -0.87
N ARG A 153 3.89 6.90 -0.06
CA ARG A 153 4.60 6.39 1.12
C ARG A 153 3.71 6.37 2.37
N GLY A 154 3.91 5.36 3.20
CA GLY A 154 3.24 5.22 4.50
C GLY A 154 3.75 6.23 5.55
N GLN A 155 2.97 6.37 6.62
CA GLN A 155 3.20 7.31 7.73
C GLN A 155 4.06 6.68 8.83
N ILE A 156 4.05 5.35 8.97
CA ILE A 156 4.66 4.60 10.06
C ILE A 156 5.50 3.46 9.49
N TYR A 157 6.71 3.24 10.04
CA TYR A 157 7.57 2.12 9.72
C TYR A 157 7.24 0.88 10.57
N HIS A 158 7.78 -0.29 10.21
CA HIS A 158 7.46 -1.53 10.91
C HIS A 158 7.92 -1.56 12.39
N ASP A 159 8.88 -0.72 12.76
CA ASP A 159 9.38 -0.56 14.13
C ASP A 159 8.52 0.42 14.96
N GLY A 160 7.44 0.94 14.39
CA GLY A 160 6.54 1.91 15.02
C GLY A 160 7.02 3.36 14.89
N SER A 161 8.21 3.61 14.34
CA SER A 161 8.72 4.96 14.14
C SER A 161 7.96 5.70 13.03
N LYS A 162 7.83 7.02 13.17
CA LYS A 162 7.19 7.89 12.18
C LYS A 162 8.09 8.09 10.97
N SER A 163 7.50 8.04 9.77
CA SER A 163 8.17 8.45 8.54
C SER A 163 8.16 9.98 8.39
N ASN A 164 8.97 10.52 7.48
CA ASN A 164 8.89 11.94 7.10
C ASN A 164 7.68 12.28 6.20
N ASN A 165 6.73 11.37 6.01
CA ASN A 165 5.47 11.59 5.29
C ASN A 165 4.25 11.51 6.24
N THR A 166 4.38 12.14 7.40
CA THR A 166 3.33 12.23 8.42
C THR A 166 3.41 13.56 9.17
N VAL A 167 2.42 13.82 10.01
CA VAL A 167 2.39 14.99 10.89
C VAL A 167 3.21 14.73 12.15
N TYR A 168 4.03 15.71 12.50
CA TYR A 168 4.76 15.76 13.76
C TYR A 168 4.03 16.74 14.69
N ASN A 169 3.63 16.23 15.85
CA ASN A 169 2.94 17.00 16.87
C ASN A 169 3.96 17.43 17.93
N ALA A 170 3.68 18.53 18.62
CA ALA A 170 4.47 18.97 19.77
C ALA A 170 4.50 17.87 20.85
N THR A 171 5.67 17.60 21.42
CA THR A 171 5.81 16.60 22.50
C THR A 171 5.41 17.13 23.87
N SER A 172 5.37 18.45 24.05
CA SER A 172 5.04 19.11 25.31
C SER A 172 4.26 20.40 25.07
N VAL A 173 3.52 20.82 26.09
CA VAL A 173 2.86 22.14 26.13
C VAL A 173 3.90 23.18 26.51
N GLY A 174 3.92 24.32 25.82
CA GLY A 174 4.85 25.40 26.13
C GLY A 174 4.91 26.46 25.04
N ILE A 175 5.90 27.34 25.16
CA ILE A 175 6.18 28.41 24.20
C ILE A 175 7.33 27.95 23.29
N VAL A 176 7.17 28.11 21.97
CA VAL A 176 8.26 27.88 21.01
C VAL A 176 9.29 29.00 21.20
N SER A 177 10.47 28.65 21.71
CA SER A 177 11.54 29.63 21.95
C SER A 177 12.50 29.76 20.77
N ARG A 178 12.66 28.69 19.99
CA ARG A 178 13.59 28.66 18.85
C ARG A 178 13.21 27.62 17.81
N ILE A 179 13.31 27.99 16.54
CA ILE A 179 13.20 27.08 15.39
C ILE A 179 14.50 27.17 14.58
N VAL A 180 15.25 26.07 14.51
CA VAL A 180 16.49 25.97 13.74
C VAL A 180 16.28 25.06 12.55
N ARG A 181 16.53 25.57 11.33
CA ARG A 181 16.54 24.75 10.12
C ARG A 181 17.89 24.05 9.96
N LYS A 182 17.88 22.73 9.77
CA LYS A 182 19.10 21.93 9.56
C LYS A 182 19.60 22.03 8.11
N GLU A 183 20.91 21.89 7.92
CA GLU A 183 21.56 21.95 6.60
C GLU A 183 21.00 20.93 5.60
N LYS A 184 20.79 19.69 6.06
CA LYS A 184 20.22 18.59 5.25
C LYS A 184 18.69 18.65 5.14
N GLY A 185 18.08 19.77 5.54
CA GLY A 185 16.64 19.94 5.70
C GLY A 185 16.12 19.44 7.04
N GLY A 186 14.85 19.69 7.32
CA GLY A 186 14.25 19.44 8.63
C GLY A 186 14.52 20.57 9.62
N TYR A 187 14.03 20.38 10.85
CA TYR A 187 13.97 21.42 11.88
C TYR A 187 14.28 20.84 13.26
N GLU A 188 14.86 21.65 14.12
CA GLU A 188 14.84 21.49 15.57
C GLU A 188 13.99 22.60 16.15
N ILE A 189 12.95 22.23 16.89
CA ILE A 189 12.01 23.16 17.52
C ILE A 189 12.19 23.04 19.02
N THR A 190 12.64 24.10 19.67
CA THR A 190 12.78 24.17 21.12
C THR A 190 11.49 24.71 21.73
N ILE A 191 10.90 23.94 22.63
CA ILE A 191 9.68 24.27 23.38
C ILE A 191 10.07 24.43 24.85
N VAL A 192 9.66 25.54 25.47
CA VAL A 192 9.93 25.83 26.88
C VAL A 192 8.63 25.72 27.66
N ASP A 193 8.60 24.86 28.67
CA ASP A 193 7.49 24.76 29.62
C ASP A 193 7.42 26.03 30.47
N VAL A 194 6.23 26.63 30.53
CA VAL A 194 5.94 27.86 31.26
C VAL A 194 6.04 27.68 32.77
N SER A 195 5.91 26.44 33.27
CA SER A 195 5.75 26.13 34.70
C SER A 195 7.08 25.85 35.40
N TYR A 196 8.02 25.18 34.71
CA TYR A 196 9.26 24.68 35.32
C TYR A 196 10.54 25.13 34.57
N GLY A 197 10.41 25.87 33.46
CA GLY A 197 11.54 26.27 32.61
C GLY A 197 12.24 25.10 31.91
N HIS A 198 11.65 23.89 31.97
CA HIS A 198 12.18 22.72 31.29
C HIS A 198 12.08 22.90 29.77
N GLN A 199 13.16 22.55 29.07
CA GLN A 199 13.25 22.67 27.62
C GLN A 199 13.13 21.30 26.97
N VAL A 200 12.28 21.19 25.95
CA VAL A 200 12.16 20.00 25.10
C VAL A 200 12.52 20.39 23.68
N VAL A 201 13.21 19.50 22.97
CA VAL A 201 13.61 19.72 21.58
C VAL A 201 12.94 18.68 20.69
N ASP A 202 12.03 19.16 19.85
CA ASP A 202 11.36 18.35 18.83
C ASP A 202 12.18 18.34 17.55
N ILE A 203 12.50 17.14 17.06
CA ILE A 203 13.28 16.94 15.83
C ILE A 203 12.32 16.56 14.70
N ILE A 204 12.24 17.43 13.70
CA ILE A 204 11.42 17.24 12.50
C ILE A 204 12.34 16.86 11.33
N PRO A 205 12.13 15.73 10.64
CA PRO A 205 12.97 15.34 9.51
C PRO A 205 12.72 16.23 8.27
N PRO A 206 13.55 16.10 7.22
CA PRO A 206 13.31 16.77 5.94
C PRO A 206 11.98 16.34 5.31
N GLY A 207 11.16 17.32 4.91
CA GLY A 207 9.91 17.08 4.19
C GLY A 207 8.72 17.88 4.74
N PRO A 208 8.28 17.61 5.98
CA PRO A 208 7.27 18.41 6.67
C PRO A 208 7.69 19.88 6.78
N LYS A 209 6.69 20.78 6.72
CA LYS A 209 6.88 22.22 6.89
C LYS A 209 6.29 22.66 8.23
N PRO A 210 7.00 23.46 9.05
CA PRO A 210 6.43 24.04 10.26
C PRO A 210 5.23 24.93 9.94
N LEU A 211 4.22 24.89 10.81
CA LEU A 211 3.06 25.80 10.79
C LEU A 211 3.07 26.74 12.01
N VAL A 212 4.14 26.70 12.80
CA VAL A 212 4.38 27.53 13.99
C VAL A 212 5.57 28.45 13.74
N SER A 213 5.60 29.56 14.45
CA SER A 213 6.64 30.61 14.37
C SER A 213 7.17 30.93 15.75
#